data_AF-A0A6A8LST9-F1
#
_entry.id   AF-A0A6A8LST9-F1
#
_cell.length_a   1.000
_cell.length_b   1.000
_cell.length_c   1.000
_cell.angle_alpha   90.00
_cell.angle_beta   90.00
_cell.angle_gamma   90.00
#
_symmetry.space_group_name_H-M   'P 1'
#
loop_
_entity.id
_entity.type
_entity.pdbx_description
1 polymer ?
#
loop_
_entity_poly.entity_id
_entity_poly.type
_entity_poly.pdbx_seq_one_letter_code
_entity_poly.pdbx_strand_id
1 'polypeptide(L)' 'MATQHIENKLKLLPDLPGCYMMKDINSRIIYVGKAKNLKNR' A
#
# COMPACT_ATOMS: atom_id res chain seq x y z
N MET A 1 -2.93 -8.71 -12.81
CA MET A 1 -3.50 -9.10 -11.51
C MET A 1 -2.43 -8.94 -10.44
N ALA A 2 -2.78 -8.43 -9.26
CA ALA A 2 -1.83 -8.36 -8.16
C ALA A 2 -1.54 -9.77 -7.63
N THR A 3 -0.42 -9.96 -6.92
CA THR A 3 -0.15 -11.26 -6.29
C THR A 3 -1.13 -11.48 -5.14
N GLN A 4 -1.45 -12.76 -4.85
CA GLN A 4 -2.34 -13.11 -3.74
C GLN A 4 -1.93 -12.46 -2.41
N HIS A 5 -0.62 -12.34 -2.18
CA HIS A 5 -0.06 -11.65 -1.02
C HIS A 5 -0.44 -10.17 -0.96
N ILE A 6 -0.34 -9.46 -2.09
CA ILE A 6 -0.71 -8.05 -2.17
C ILE A 6 -2.22 -7.90 -1.98
N GLU A 7 -3.02 -8.73 -2.64
CA GLU A 7 -4.49 -8.69 -2.49
C GLU A 7 -4.93 -8.92 -1.04
N ASN A 8 -4.30 -9.86 -0.33
CA ASN A 8 -4.59 -10.12 1.07
C ASN A 8 -4.22 -8.92 1.96
N LYS A 9 -3.11 -8.22 1.66
CA LYS A 9 -2.74 -7.00 2.39
C LYS A 9 -3.69 -5.85 2.14
N LEU A 10 -4.16 -5.67 0.90
CA LEU A 10 -5.11 -4.60 0.55
C LEU A 10 -6.42 -4.73 1.36
N LYS A 11 -6.89 -5.96 1.60
CA LYS A 11 -8.09 -6.22 2.41
C LYS A 11 -7.95 -5.79 3.88
N LEU A 12 -6.71 -5.71 4.40
CA LEU A 12 -6.41 -5.35 5.78
C LEU A 12 -6.16 -3.84 5.97
N LEU A 13 -6.24 -3.03 4.90
CA LEU A 13 -5.99 -1.60 5.00
C LEU A 13 -7.05 -0.90 5.86
N PRO A 14 -6.64 -0.01 6.78
CA PRO A 14 -7.57 0.71 7.63
C PRO A 14 -8.24 1.87 6.87
N ASP A 15 -9.46 2.21 7.29
CA ASP A 15 -10.13 3.46 6.93
C ASP A 15 -9.62 4.61 7.80
N LEU A 16 -8.33 4.90 7.70
CA LEU A 16 -7.64 5.93 8.48
C LEU A 16 -6.60 6.65 7.63
N PRO A 17 -6.23 7.90 8.00
CA PRO A 17 -5.17 8.62 7.34
C PRO A 17 -3.80 7.96 7.59
N GLY A 18 -2.91 8.07 6.62
CA GLY A 18 -1.55 7.57 6.76
C GLY A 18 -0.72 7.70 5.50
N CYS A 19 0.46 7.09 5.54
CA CYS A 19 1.42 7.07 4.45
C CYS A 19 1.62 5.63 3.95
N TYR A 20 1.86 5.47 2.66
CA TYR A 20 2.19 4.18 2.03
C TYR A 20 3.48 4.31 1.23
N MET A 21 4.17 3.18 1.07
CA MET A 21 5.45 3.09 0.37
C MET A 21 5.35 2.02 -0.71
N MET A 22 5.70 2.40 -1.94
CA MET A 22 5.92 1.42 -3.00
C MET A 22 7.40 1.06 -3.03
N LYS A 23 7.68 -0.24 -3.11
CA LYS A 23 9.03 -0.77 -3.21
C LYS A 23 9.22 -1.48 -4.53
N ASP A 24 10.43 -1.41 -5.08
CA ASP A 24 10.83 -2.25 -6.21
C ASP A 24 11.05 -3.71 -5.78
N ILE A 25 11.43 -4.56 -6.74
CA ILE A 25 11.74 -5.98 -6.49
C ILE A 25 12.94 -6.17 -5.54
N ASN A 26 13.83 -5.18 -5.43
CA ASN A 26 14.97 -5.19 -4.53
C ASN A 26 14.65 -4.54 -3.18
N SER A 27 13.37 -4.35 -2.85
CA SER A 27 12.88 -3.68 -1.63
C SER A 27 13.30 -2.22 -1.46
N ARG A 28 13.82 -1.56 -2.50
CA ARG A 28 14.12 -0.13 -2.47
C ARG A 28 12.83 0.67 -2.57
N ILE A 29 12.69 1.69 -1.74
CA ILE A 29 11.52 2.59 -1.79
C ILE A 29 11.64 3.44 -3.05
N ILE A 30 10.65 3.32 -3.92
CA ILE A 30 10.58 4.06 -5.20
C ILE A 30 9.48 5.13 -5.19
N TYR A 31 8.55 5.05 -4.23
CA TYR A 31 7.49 6.03 -4.06
C TYR A 31 7.00 6.07 -2.62
N VAL A 32 6.68 7.27 -2.13
CA VAL A 32 6.00 7.50 -0.85
C VAL A 32 4.80 8.41 -1.12
N GLY A 33 3.63 7.95 -0.71
CA GLY A 33 2.39 8.72 -0.81
C GLY A 33 1.70 8.86 0.55
N LYS A 34 0.79 9.83 0.65
CA LYS A 34 -0.11 9.98 1.80
C LYS A 34 -1.56 9.91 1.34
N ALA A 35 -2.44 9.41 2.20
CA ALA A 35 -3.87 9.38 1.98
C ALA A 35 -4.62 9.79 3.25
N LYS A 36 -5.80 10.41 3.07
CA LYS A 36 -6.74 10.66 4.18
C LYS A 36 -7.42 9.38 4.66
N ASN A 37 -7.53 8.39 3.78
CA ASN A 37 -8.03 7.06 4.04
C ASN A 37 -7.18 6.11 3.20
N LEU A 38 -6.43 5.21 3.86
CA LEU A 38 -5.53 4.27 3.20
C LEU A 38 -6.26 3.17 2.42
N LYS A 39 -7.48 2.80 2.81
CA LYS A 39 -8.29 1.78 2.13
C LYS A 39 -8.83 2.26 0.76
N ASN A 40 -9.06 3.56 0.59
CA ASN A 40 -9.65 4.14 -0.63
C ASN A 40 -8.62 4.62 -1.67
N ARG A 41 -7.32 4.41 -1.42
CA ARG A 41 -6.23 4.88 -2.27
C ARG A 41 -5.64 3.74 -3.09
#